data_AF-A0AAP0P4H0-F1
#
_entry.id   AF-A0AAP0P4H0-F1
#
_cell.length_a   1.000
_cell.length_b   1.000
_cell.length_c   1.000
_cell.angle_alpha   90.00
_cell.angle_beta   90.00
_cell.angle_gamma   90.00
#
_symmetry.space_group_name_H-M   'P 1'
#
loop_
_entity.id
_entity.type
_entity.pdbx_description
1 polymer ?
#
loop_
_entity_poly.entity_id
_entity_poly.type
_entity_poly.pdbx_seq_one_letter_code
_entity_poly.pdbx_strand_id
1 'polypeptide(L)'
;MYGFVYAIATSLDPLLGIELDLHLHSRTLLEYSAFTHREYYPYSLNHENQDSFWIKTKIQGNPILHFFGVFDEHGRYGDKCSHFVRDILIEILSSDPALLDDLVKAYNSAFLVTNSDLHDSEMNDIISGTTAITILVIGDTLFVANVRGSRAELGDFGAETIGVIGVPEVSVVKLMPHHMFFVIASDGVFQYFMSQVVFNMVAKYRDPRDACAAVAGETYKKCMAGKIWANR
;
A
#
# COMPACT_ATOMS: atom_id res chain seq x y z
N MET A 1 -17.42 16.80 -13.47
CA MET A 1 -17.56 16.27 -12.10
C MET A 1 -16.76 14.98 -12.10
N TYR A 2 -15.51 15.03 -11.70
CA TYR A 2 -14.62 13.86 -11.70
C TYR A 2 -13.97 13.81 -10.32
N GLY A 3 -14.19 12.71 -9.63
CA GLY A 3 -13.64 12.50 -8.30
C GLY A 3 -14.15 11.18 -7.77
N PHE A 4 -13.24 10.22 -7.59
CA PHE A 4 -13.23 9.14 -6.58
C PHE A 4 -11.81 8.55 -6.56
N VAL A 5 -11.21 8.30 -5.40
CA VAL A 5 -9.91 7.60 -5.26
C VAL A 5 -10.01 6.56 -4.14
N TYR A 6 -9.67 5.30 -4.37
CA TYR A 6 -9.84 4.27 -3.35
C TYR A 6 -8.51 3.63 -2.96
N ALA A 7 -8.26 3.51 -1.65
CA ALA A 7 -7.14 2.76 -1.10
C ALA A 7 -7.67 1.49 -0.41
N ILE A 8 -7.05 0.33 -0.64
CA ILE A 8 -7.45 -0.92 0.03
C ILE A 8 -6.17 -1.66 0.41
N ALA A 9 -5.76 -1.65 1.67
CA ALA A 9 -4.90 -2.72 2.18
C ALA A 9 -5.78 -3.91 2.60
N THR A 10 -5.29 -5.14 2.55
CA THR A 10 -6.04 -6.30 3.08
C THR A 10 -5.15 -7.09 4.01
N SER A 11 -5.61 -7.38 5.23
CA SER A 11 -6.37 -8.64 5.44
C SER A 11 -7.56 -8.65 6.47
N LEU A 12 -8.82 -8.42 6.05
CA LEU A 12 -10.07 -9.11 6.54
C LEU A 12 -10.80 -8.91 7.94
N ASP A 13 -11.55 -7.81 8.22
CA ASP A 13 -12.84 -7.79 9.02
C ASP A 13 -13.65 -6.47 8.83
N PRO A 14 -14.90 -6.49 8.32
CA PRO A 14 -15.69 -5.34 7.84
C PRO A 14 -16.06 -4.20 8.83
N LEU A 15 -15.50 -4.11 10.04
CA LEU A 15 -16.10 -3.28 11.11
C LEU A 15 -15.35 -2.00 11.55
N LEU A 16 -14.18 -1.66 10.99
CA LEU A 16 -13.44 -0.44 11.39
C LEU A 16 -12.80 0.27 10.18
N GLY A 17 -13.60 1.00 9.39
CA GLY A 17 -13.12 1.93 8.38
C GLY A 17 -12.82 3.30 8.98
N ILE A 18 -11.64 3.86 8.71
CA ILE A 18 -11.29 5.26 9.07
C ILE A 18 -11.69 6.18 7.91
N GLU A 19 -12.42 7.26 8.22
CA GLU A 19 -12.99 8.24 7.28
C GLU A 19 -12.16 9.54 7.26
N LEU A 20 -11.83 10.06 6.08
CA LEU A 20 -11.30 11.41 5.91
C LEU A 20 -11.67 11.98 4.53
N ASP A 21 -12.54 12.99 4.52
CA ASP A 21 -12.93 13.72 3.31
C ASP A 21 -11.89 14.79 2.94
N LEU A 22 -11.29 14.71 1.75
CA LEU A 22 -10.23 15.63 1.32
C LEU A 22 -10.47 16.26 -0.06
N HIS A 23 -10.35 17.59 -0.10
CA HIS A 23 -10.53 18.38 -1.32
C HIS A 23 -9.16 18.67 -1.95
N LEU A 24 -8.98 18.30 -3.23
CA LEU A 24 -7.72 18.39 -4.00
C LEU A 24 -7.52 19.77 -4.68
N HIS A 25 -8.60 20.57 -4.84
CA HIS A 25 -8.71 22.01 -5.17
C HIS A 25 -10.13 22.29 -5.73
N SER A 26 -10.50 23.56 -5.96
CA SER A 26 -11.84 24.10 -6.28
C SER A 26 -12.69 23.45 -7.39
N ARG A 27 -12.21 22.40 -8.09
CA ARG A 27 -12.97 21.66 -9.11
C ARG A 27 -12.78 20.13 -9.12
N THR A 28 -11.92 19.54 -8.30
CA THR A 28 -11.66 18.09 -8.27
C THR A 28 -11.72 17.58 -6.84
N LEU A 29 -12.68 16.69 -6.57
CA LEU A 29 -12.91 16.10 -5.24
C LEU A 29 -12.15 14.78 -5.16
N LEU A 30 -11.37 14.58 -4.09
CA LEU A 30 -10.63 13.35 -3.83
C LEU A 30 -11.20 12.68 -2.59
N GLU A 31 -12.23 11.88 -2.80
CA GLU A 31 -12.76 11.02 -1.74
C GLU A 31 -11.93 9.76 -1.69
N TYR A 32 -11.57 9.30 -0.49
CA TYR A 32 -10.93 8.01 -0.31
C TYR A 32 -11.40 7.27 0.93
N SER A 33 -11.30 5.96 0.85
CA SER A 33 -11.42 5.06 1.99
C SER A 33 -10.21 4.15 1.98
N ALA A 34 -9.80 3.70 3.17
CA ALA A 34 -8.77 2.70 3.36
C ALA A 34 -9.28 1.64 4.32
N PHE A 35 -8.80 0.43 4.13
CA PHE A 35 -9.11 -0.72 4.97
C PHE A 35 -7.81 -1.48 5.20
N THR A 36 -7.63 -2.06 6.38
CA THR A 36 -6.57 -3.03 6.70
C THR A 36 -7.08 -3.91 7.83
N HIS A 37 -6.71 -5.17 7.85
CA HIS A 37 -6.99 -6.08 8.97
C HIS A 37 -5.98 -7.24 8.91
N ARG A 38 -6.03 -8.16 9.87
CA ARG A 38 -5.21 -9.37 10.05
C ARG A 38 -5.69 -10.64 9.29
N GLU A 39 -4.73 -11.41 8.78
CA GLU A 39 -4.96 -12.69 8.12
C GLU A 39 -5.46 -13.82 9.06
N TYR A 40 -6.33 -14.71 8.55
CA TYR A 40 -6.84 -15.86 9.30
C TYR A 40 -5.82 -17.02 9.35
N TYR A 41 -5.26 -17.27 10.52
CA TYR A 41 -4.44 -18.46 10.80
C TYR A 41 -5.23 -19.44 11.70
N PRO A 42 -5.64 -20.62 11.20
CA PRO A 42 -6.48 -21.55 11.97
C PRO A 42 -5.80 -22.05 13.26
N TYR A 43 -4.46 -22.05 13.29
CA TYR A 43 -3.65 -22.45 14.45
C TYR A 43 -3.08 -21.25 15.23
N SER A 44 -3.41 -20.01 14.85
CA SER A 44 -2.93 -18.79 15.51
C SER A 44 -4.01 -17.72 15.48
N LEU A 45 -5.07 -17.97 16.26
CA LEU A 45 -6.23 -17.09 16.42
C LEU A 45 -5.91 -15.72 17.03
N ASN A 46 -4.66 -15.48 17.45
CA ASN A 46 -4.15 -14.22 18.00
C ASN A 46 -2.98 -13.63 17.18
N HIS A 47 -2.73 -14.10 15.96
CA HIS A 47 -1.75 -13.46 15.09
C HIS A 47 -2.11 -11.98 14.94
N GLU A 48 -1.15 -11.06 15.02
CA GLU A 48 -1.45 -9.62 14.88
C GLU A 48 -1.62 -9.26 13.40
N ASN A 49 -2.36 -8.19 13.12
CA ASN A 49 -2.31 -7.59 11.79
C ASN A 49 -0.95 -6.93 11.66
N GLN A 50 -0.18 -7.32 10.66
CA GLN A 50 1.08 -6.66 10.42
C GLN A 50 0.94 -5.63 9.26
N ASP A 51 -0.15 -5.69 8.44
CA ASP A 51 -0.42 -4.88 7.24
C ASP A 51 -0.64 -3.42 7.62
N SER A 52 0.06 -2.52 6.94
CA SER A 52 -0.08 -1.09 7.19
C SER A 52 -0.35 -0.29 5.92
N PHE A 53 -0.96 0.88 6.10
CA PHE A 53 -1.18 1.84 5.04
C PHE A 53 -0.91 3.25 5.56
N TRP A 54 -0.66 4.18 4.65
CA TRP A 54 -0.56 5.59 4.97
C TRP A 54 -1.18 6.45 3.89
N ILE A 55 -1.89 7.48 4.33
CA ILE A 55 -2.45 8.49 3.45
C ILE A 55 -2.07 9.84 4.01
N LYS A 56 -1.29 10.60 3.23
CA LYS A 56 -0.91 11.97 3.57
C LYS A 56 -1.29 12.89 2.44
N THR A 57 -2.22 13.77 2.71
CA THR A 57 -2.68 14.76 1.73
C THR A 57 -2.09 16.12 2.00
N LYS A 58 -2.03 16.94 0.95
CA LYS A 58 -1.54 18.32 1.03
C LYS A 58 -0.12 18.39 1.59
N ILE A 59 0.77 17.51 1.11
CA ILE A 59 2.17 17.46 1.55
C ILE A 59 2.82 18.83 1.33
N GLN A 60 3.60 19.29 2.30
CA GLN A 60 4.20 20.64 2.30
C GLN A 60 3.17 21.78 2.14
N GLY A 61 1.92 21.55 2.54
CA GLY A 61 0.82 22.49 2.34
C GLY A 61 0.34 22.62 0.89
N ASN A 62 0.93 21.85 -0.05
CA ASN A 62 0.58 21.90 -1.46
C ASN A 62 -0.74 21.16 -1.71
N PRO A 63 -1.84 21.85 -2.08
CA PRO A 63 -3.14 21.21 -2.07
C PRO A 63 -3.41 20.27 -3.25
N ILE A 64 -2.50 20.15 -4.21
CA ILE A 64 -2.55 19.15 -5.29
C ILE A 64 -1.59 17.95 -5.08
N LEU A 65 -0.85 17.91 -3.96
CA LEU A 65 0.15 16.88 -3.67
C LEU A 65 -0.34 15.92 -2.57
N HIS A 66 -0.51 14.65 -2.93
CA HIS A 66 -1.06 13.61 -2.03
C HIS A 66 -0.27 12.32 -2.15
N PHE A 67 -0.11 11.61 -1.04
CA PHE A 67 0.56 10.32 -0.96
C PHE A 67 -0.38 9.26 -0.45
N PHE A 68 -0.35 8.09 -1.07
CA PHE A 68 -1.02 6.88 -0.66
C PHE A 68 0.00 5.74 -0.65
N GLY A 69 0.05 4.95 0.41
CA GLY A 69 0.94 3.81 0.52
C GLY A 69 0.24 2.61 1.16
N VAL A 70 0.49 1.43 0.62
CA VAL A 70 0.11 0.13 1.19
C VAL A 70 1.38 -0.67 1.35
N PHE A 71 1.56 -1.23 2.55
CA PHE A 71 2.75 -1.95 2.97
C PHE A 71 2.32 -3.32 3.46
N ASP A 72 2.83 -4.36 2.79
CA ASP A 72 2.50 -5.77 3.03
C ASP A 72 3.77 -6.48 3.48
N GLU A 73 3.72 -7.02 4.69
CA GLU A 73 4.83 -7.47 5.47
C GLU A 73 4.87 -8.96 5.71
N HIS A 74 6.05 -9.39 6.13
CA HIS A 74 6.31 -10.79 6.41
C HIS A 74 7.38 -10.91 7.48
N GLY A 75 7.36 -12.06 8.15
CA GLY A 75 8.34 -12.40 9.16
C GLY A 75 7.96 -11.91 10.56
N ARG A 76 8.77 -12.34 11.52
CA ARG A 76 8.51 -12.19 12.96
C ARG A 76 8.36 -10.73 13.42
N TYR A 77 8.98 -9.79 12.72
CA TYR A 77 8.96 -8.36 13.03
C TYR A 77 8.37 -7.53 11.87
N GLY A 78 7.60 -8.16 10.98
CA GLY A 78 7.04 -7.51 9.79
C GLY A 78 6.24 -6.25 10.08
N ASP A 79 5.46 -6.23 11.17
CA ASP A 79 4.68 -5.08 11.64
C ASP A 79 5.56 -3.87 11.93
N LYS A 80 6.71 -4.10 12.58
CA LYS A 80 7.66 -3.04 12.91
C LYS A 80 8.36 -2.52 11.66
N CYS A 81 8.75 -3.41 10.75
CA CYS A 81 9.32 -3.02 9.46
C CYS A 81 8.34 -2.19 8.63
N SER A 82 7.07 -2.64 8.56
CA SER A 82 5.97 -1.96 7.85
C SER A 82 5.77 -0.54 8.41
N HIS A 83 5.66 -0.40 9.72
CA HIS A 83 5.52 0.91 10.38
C HIS A 83 6.75 1.80 10.20
N PHE A 84 7.96 1.26 10.37
CA PHE A 84 9.19 2.03 10.18
C PHE A 84 9.27 2.62 8.78
N VAL A 85 9.13 1.76 7.75
CA VAL A 85 9.18 2.18 6.35
C VAL A 85 8.13 3.25 6.08
N ARG A 86 6.89 2.98 6.50
CA ARG A 86 5.77 3.89 6.29
C ARG A 86 6.04 5.29 6.82
N ASP A 87 6.53 5.36 8.06
CA ASP A 87 6.71 6.62 8.79
C ASP A 87 7.94 7.38 8.27
N ILE A 88 9.06 6.69 8.03
CA ILE A 88 10.30 7.30 7.53
C ILE A 88 10.16 7.75 6.08
N LEU A 89 9.56 6.93 5.20
CA LEU A 89 9.41 7.26 3.78
C LEU A 89 8.62 8.56 3.60
N ILE A 90 7.50 8.70 4.33
CA ILE A 90 6.68 9.90 4.22
C ILE A 90 7.33 11.11 4.88
N GLU A 91 8.11 10.91 5.94
CA GLU A 91 8.88 11.98 6.59
C GLU A 91 9.93 12.56 5.65
N ILE A 92 10.72 11.71 4.99
CA ILE A 92 11.74 12.11 4.02
C ILE A 92 11.09 12.89 2.86
N LEU A 93 10.05 12.31 2.25
CA LEU A 93 9.33 12.98 1.15
C LEU A 93 8.75 14.33 1.59
N SER A 94 8.15 14.39 2.79
CA SER A 94 7.53 15.64 3.28
C SER A 94 8.56 16.71 3.60
N SER A 95 9.78 16.32 3.94
CA SER A 95 10.85 17.23 4.37
C SER A 95 11.76 17.65 3.21
N ASP A 96 11.69 17.00 2.05
CA ASP A 96 12.50 17.31 0.88
C ASP A 96 12.04 18.61 0.20
N PRO A 97 12.78 19.73 0.32
CA PRO A 97 12.40 20.99 -0.30
C PRO A 97 12.44 20.93 -1.84
N ALA A 98 13.16 19.96 -2.41
CA ALA A 98 13.31 19.76 -3.85
C ALA A 98 12.38 18.66 -4.39
N LEU A 99 11.40 18.19 -3.59
CA LEU A 99 10.46 17.13 -3.98
C LEU A 99 9.78 17.39 -5.34
N LEU A 100 9.46 18.65 -5.65
CA LEU A 100 8.78 19.03 -6.89
C LEU A 100 9.75 19.41 -8.02
N ASP A 101 11.04 19.62 -7.72
CA ASP A 101 12.05 19.97 -8.72
C ASP A 101 12.40 18.75 -9.58
N ASP A 102 12.62 17.61 -8.94
CA ASP A 102 12.82 16.32 -9.59
C ASP A 102 12.18 15.22 -8.75
N LEU A 103 10.88 15.05 -8.95
CA LEU A 103 10.06 14.13 -8.17
C LEU A 103 10.52 12.68 -8.30
N VAL A 104 10.85 12.22 -9.51
CA VAL A 104 11.28 10.83 -9.71
C VAL A 104 12.56 10.58 -8.92
N LYS A 105 13.52 11.51 -8.95
CA LYS A 105 14.74 11.40 -8.17
C LYS A 105 14.48 11.48 -6.67
N ALA A 106 13.70 12.45 -6.19
CA ALA A 106 13.34 12.59 -4.79
C ALA A 106 12.65 11.32 -4.26
N TYR A 107 11.75 10.75 -5.06
CA TYR A 107 11.01 9.56 -4.71
C TYR A 107 11.91 8.33 -4.62
N ASN A 108 12.76 8.10 -5.63
CA ASN A 108 13.76 7.02 -5.60
C ASN A 108 14.73 7.19 -4.41
N SER A 109 15.20 8.42 -4.17
CA SER A 109 16.10 8.73 -3.07
C SER A 109 15.45 8.44 -1.72
N ALA A 110 14.17 8.76 -1.54
CA ALA A 110 13.45 8.51 -0.30
C ALA A 110 13.35 7.01 0.01
N PHE A 111 13.07 6.18 -1.00
CA PHE A 111 13.07 4.72 -0.85
C PHE A 111 14.46 4.18 -0.49
N LEU A 112 15.51 4.65 -1.16
CA LEU A 112 16.89 4.22 -0.89
C LEU A 112 17.37 4.59 0.52
N VAL A 113 17.08 5.82 0.95
CA VAL A 113 17.43 6.29 2.31
C VAL A 113 16.62 5.50 3.34
N THR A 114 15.31 5.34 3.13
CA THR A 114 14.46 4.54 4.05
C THR A 114 14.97 3.10 4.18
N ASN A 115 15.43 2.50 3.09
CA ASN A 115 15.99 1.17 3.12
C ASN A 115 17.32 1.11 3.90
N SER A 116 18.21 2.09 3.68
CA SER A 116 19.45 2.21 4.45
C SER A 116 19.16 2.38 5.94
N ASP A 117 18.21 3.25 6.30
CA ASP A 117 17.86 3.52 7.69
C ASP A 117 17.24 2.29 8.37
N LEU A 118 16.51 1.45 7.63
CA LEU A 118 15.98 0.20 8.17
C LEU A 118 17.08 -0.82 8.44
N HIS A 119 18.06 -0.95 7.52
CA HIS A 119 19.24 -1.82 7.71
C HIS A 119 20.11 -1.39 8.90
N ASP A 120 20.20 -0.08 9.15
CA ASP A 120 20.97 0.48 10.26
C ASP A 120 20.20 0.48 11.59
N SER A 121 18.90 0.13 11.56
CA SER A 121 18.05 0.10 12.75
C SER A 121 18.33 -1.12 13.64
N GLU A 122 17.87 -1.09 14.88
CA GLU A 122 17.95 -2.25 15.79
C GLU A 122 17.01 -3.41 15.38
N MET A 123 16.22 -3.24 14.31
CA MET A 123 15.32 -4.28 13.81
C MET A 123 16.13 -5.32 13.02
N ASN A 124 16.04 -6.59 13.43
CA ASN A 124 16.64 -7.68 12.67
C ASN A 124 15.79 -7.97 11.41
N ASP A 125 16.10 -7.26 10.35
CA ASP A 125 15.46 -7.34 9.04
C ASP A 125 15.91 -8.57 8.22
N ILE A 126 16.93 -9.30 8.67
CA ILE A 126 17.45 -10.53 8.03
C ILE A 126 16.34 -11.58 7.81
N ILE A 127 15.28 -11.54 8.63
CA ILE A 127 14.16 -12.50 8.61
C ILE A 127 12.80 -11.82 8.54
N SER A 128 12.73 -10.50 8.34
CA SER A 128 11.49 -9.74 8.36
C SER A 128 11.58 -8.54 7.43
N GLY A 129 10.50 -8.28 6.71
CA GLY A 129 10.51 -7.21 5.73
C GLY A 129 9.12 -6.79 5.33
N THR A 130 9.06 -5.76 4.50
CA THR A 130 7.81 -5.24 3.94
C THR A 130 8.00 -4.92 2.46
N THR A 131 6.95 -5.17 1.70
CA THR A 131 6.75 -4.66 0.35
C THR A 131 6.10 -3.29 0.45
N ALA A 132 6.23 -2.47 -0.59
CA ALA A 132 5.62 -1.16 -0.62
C ALA A 132 5.06 -0.91 -2.02
N ILE A 133 3.74 -0.70 -2.10
CA ILE A 133 3.14 -0.04 -3.25
C ILE A 133 2.67 1.33 -2.81
N THR A 134 3.15 2.37 -3.49
CA THR A 134 2.86 3.75 -3.13
C THR A 134 2.51 4.56 -4.37
N ILE A 135 1.68 5.58 -4.20
CA ILE A 135 1.23 6.49 -5.24
C ILE A 135 1.38 7.91 -4.72
N LEU A 136 2.21 8.69 -5.40
CA LEU A 136 2.27 10.13 -5.25
C LEU A 136 1.42 10.79 -6.34
N VAL A 137 0.41 11.55 -5.94
CA VAL A 137 -0.52 12.27 -6.82
C VAL A 137 -0.11 13.72 -6.87
N ILE A 138 0.11 14.23 -8.09
CA ILE A 138 0.31 15.66 -8.35
C ILE A 138 -0.65 16.10 -9.44
N GLY A 139 -1.70 16.82 -9.05
CA GLY A 139 -2.71 17.30 -10.00
C GLY A 139 -3.38 16.13 -10.72
N ASP A 140 -3.08 15.96 -12.01
CA ASP A 140 -3.60 14.88 -12.87
C ASP A 140 -2.57 13.76 -13.12
N THR A 141 -1.43 13.75 -12.43
CA THR A 141 -0.36 12.77 -12.67
C THR A 141 -0.15 11.90 -11.42
N LEU A 142 -0.12 10.59 -11.64
CA LEU A 142 0.20 9.58 -10.64
C LEU A 142 1.63 9.10 -10.85
N PHE A 143 2.42 9.08 -9.79
CA PHE A 143 3.72 8.43 -9.72
C PHE A 143 3.55 7.18 -8.85
N VAL A 144 3.55 6.02 -9.49
CA VAL A 144 3.35 4.73 -8.83
C VAL A 144 4.71 4.10 -8.62
N ALA A 145 5.11 3.92 -7.37
CA ALA A 145 6.33 3.23 -6.98
C ALA A 145 5.96 1.89 -6.36
N ASN A 146 6.48 0.80 -6.93
CA ASN A 146 6.30 -0.55 -6.42
C ASN A 146 7.63 -1.16 -6.02
N VAL A 147 7.67 -1.73 -4.82
CA VAL A 147 8.80 -2.45 -4.27
C VAL A 147 8.31 -3.78 -3.73
N ARG A 148 8.68 -4.85 -4.41
CA ARG A 148 8.43 -6.23 -3.94
C ARG A 148 9.69 -6.71 -3.23
N GLY A 149 9.51 -7.36 -2.09
CA GLY A 149 10.63 -7.95 -1.34
C GLY A 149 11.29 -9.05 -2.17
N SER A 150 12.62 -9.04 -2.24
CA SER A 150 13.39 -10.11 -2.87
C SER A 150 13.41 -11.31 -1.93
N ARG A 151 12.64 -12.36 -2.25
CA ARG A 151 12.76 -13.66 -1.57
C ARG A 151 13.84 -14.49 -2.26
N ALA A 152 14.99 -14.64 -1.62
CA ALA A 152 16.01 -15.61 -2.00
C ALA A 152 16.08 -16.69 -0.91
N GLU A 153 15.74 -17.93 -1.26
CA GLU A 153 15.97 -19.11 -0.40
C GLU A 153 17.13 -19.89 -1.03
N LEU A 154 18.28 -19.91 -0.35
CA LEU A 154 19.43 -20.70 -0.78
C LEU A 154 19.57 -21.94 0.09
N GLY A 155 19.48 -23.11 -0.54
CA GLY A 155 19.87 -24.37 0.06
C GLY A 155 21.39 -24.39 0.34
N ASP A 156 21.71 -24.46 1.63
CA ASP A 156 22.96 -24.92 2.25
C ASP A 156 24.27 -24.10 2.10
N PHE A 157 24.44 -23.15 1.17
CA PHE A 157 25.69 -22.36 1.13
C PHE A 157 25.55 -20.93 0.61
N GLY A 158 25.44 -19.97 1.54
CA GLY A 158 25.54 -18.53 1.27
C GLY A 158 24.28 -17.77 1.68
N ALA A 159 24.29 -17.15 2.86
CA ALA A 159 23.21 -16.26 3.28
C ALA A 159 23.24 -14.99 2.41
N GLU A 160 22.44 -14.95 1.35
CA GLU A 160 22.02 -13.68 0.76
C GLU A 160 20.87 -13.12 1.60
N THR A 161 21.04 -11.87 2.02
CA THR A 161 20.16 -11.14 2.92
C THR A 161 18.75 -11.10 2.35
N ILE A 162 17.75 -11.58 3.10
CA ILE A 162 16.34 -11.31 2.81
C ILE A 162 16.12 -9.85 3.20
N GLY A 163 16.50 -8.96 2.29
CA GLY A 163 16.62 -7.53 2.50
C GLY A 163 15.45 -6.78 1.92
N VAL A 164 14.98 -5.85 2.73
CA VAL A 164 13.85 -4.96 2.55
C VAL A 164 14.08 -3.99 1.39
N ILE A 165 12.98 -3.41 0.90
CA ILE A 165 12.86 -2.32 -0.07
C ILE A 165 14.06 -2.08 -1.01
N GLY A 166 14.01 -2.70 -2.19
CA GLY A 166 14.90 -2.37 -3.30
C GLY A 166 14.58 -1.01 -3.96
N VAL A 167 15.37 -0.67 -4.98
CA VAL A 167 15.05 0.46 -5.89
C VAL A 167 13.61 0.28 -6.39
N PRO A 168 12.72 1.26 -6.19
CA PRO A 168 11.34 1.13 -6.64
C PRO A 168 11.26 1.10 -8.16
N GLU A 169 10.39 0.23 -8.68
CA GLU A 169 9.93 0.38 -10.04
C GLU A 169 8.93 1.54 -10.07
N VAL A 170 9.35 2.68 -10.63
CA VAL A 170 8.52 3.88 -10.74
C VAL A 170 7.88 3.93 -12.13
N SER A 171 6.55 3.95 -12.16
CA SER A 171 5.76 4.21 -13.36
C SER A 171 4.99 5.52 -13.21
N VAL A 172 4.85 6.26 -14.31
CA VAL A 172 4.14 7.54 -14.34
C VAL A 172 2.88 7.37 -15.18
N VAL A 173 1.73 7.66 -14.58
CA VAL A 173 0.42 7.53 -15.21
C VAL A 173 -0.27 8.87 -15.21
N LYS A 174 -0.59 9.38 -16.40
CA LYS A 174 -1.41 10.59 -16.55
C LYS A 174 -2.90 10.23 -16.49
N LEU A 175 -3.63 10.88 -15.59
CA LEU A 175 -5.07 10.76 -15.49
C LEU A 175 -5.75 11.48 -16.65
N MET A 176 -6.67 10.77 -17.28
CA MET A 176 -7.51 11.28 -18.35
C MET A 176 -8.93 11.51 -17.80
N PRO A 177 -9.75 12.38 -18.42
CA PRO A 177 -11.10 12.65 -17.93
C PRO A 177 -12.03 11.43 -17.84
N HIS A 178 -11.71 10.33 -18.52
CA HIS A 178 -12.48 9.08 -18.46
C HIS A 178 -12.03 8.15 -17.32
N HIS A 179 -10.89 8.41 -16.67
CA HIS A 179 -10.48 7.69 -15.47
C HIS A 179 -11.33 8.16 -14.29
N MET A 180 -12.16 7.25 -13.77
CA MET A 180 -13.08 7.58 -12.68
C MET A 180 -12.48 7.34 -11.29
N PHE A 181 -11.57 6.36 -11.17
CA PHE A 181 -10.90 6.00 -9.92
C PHE A 181 -9.62 5.20 -10.20
N PHE A 182 -8.76 5.10 -9.20
CA PHE A 182 -7.70 4.09 -9.13
C PHE A 182 -7.84 3.29 -7.83
N VAL A 183 -7.21 2.11 -7.80
CA VAL A 183 -7.17 1.22 -6.63
C VAL A 183 -5.71 0.91 -6.33
N ILE A 184 -5.33 1.06 -5.07
CA ILE A 184 -4.05 0.58 -4.55
C ILE A 184 -4.33 -0.54 -3.56
N ALA A 185 -3.68 -1.70 -3.73
CA ALA A 185 -3.84 -2.83 -2.83
C ALA A 185 -2.63 -3.76 -2.79
N SER A 186 -2.51 -4.49 -1.67
CA SER A 186 -1.48 -5.52 -1.48
C SER A 186 -1.78 -6.80 -2.26
N ASP A 187 -0.83 -7.73 -2.24
CA ASP A 187 -0.98 -9.03 -2.91
C ASP A 187 -2.14 -9.85 -2.33
N GLY A 188 -2.50 -9.63 -1.06
CA GLY A 188 -3.64 -10.26 -0.40
C GLY A 188 -4.98 -10.11 -1.15
N VAL A 189 -5.16 -9.05 -1.95
CA VAL A 189 -6.30 -8.91 -2.87
C VAL A 189 -6.04 -9.64 -4.18
N PHE A 190 -4.90 -9.33 -4.80
CA PHE A 190 -4.61 -9.73 -6.18
C PHE A 190 -4.28 -11.22 -6.33
N GLN A 191 -3.99 -11.92 -5.23
CA GLN A 191 -3.87 -13.38 -5.22
C GLN A 191 -5.22 -14.08 -5.52
N TYR A 192 -6.36 -13.42 -5.24
CA TYR A 192 -7.70 -14.00 -5.41
C TYR A 192 -8.48 -13.42 -6.60
N PHE A 193 -8.11 -12.20 -7.03
CA PHE A 193 -8.83 -11.47 -8.06
C PHE A 193 -7.88 -10.85 -9.07
N MET A 194 -8.21 -11.00 -10.35
CA MET A 194 -7.56 -10.21 -11.41
C MET A 194 -7.96 -8.74 -11.28
N SER A 195 -7.07 -7.84 -11.72
CA SER A 195 -7.29 -6.38 -11.65
C SER A 195 -8.63 -5.95 -12.27
N GLN A 196 -9.04 -6.55 -13.40
CA GLN A 196 -10.33 -6.26 -14.04
C GLN A 196 -11.53 -6.63 -13.15
N VAL A 197 -11.42 -7.70 -12.37
CA VAL A 197 -12.50 -8.14 -11.47
C VAL A 197 -12.62 -7.15 -10.31
N VAL A 198 -11.50 -6.72 -9.72
CA VAL A 198 -11.48 -5.67 -8.68
C VAL A 198 -12.08 -4.38 -9.22
N PHE A 199 -11.66 -3.95 -10.41
CA PHE A 199 -12.21 -2.75 -11.06
C PHE A 199 -13.73 -2.85 -11.27
N ASN A 200 -14.22 -3.98 -11.76
CA ASN A 200 -15.65 -4.21 -11.96
C ASN A 200 -16.44 -4.30 -10.64
N MET A 201 -15.82 -4.73 -9.54
CA MET A 201 -16.45 -4.72 -8.22
C MET A 201 -16.58 -3.29 -7.70
N VAL A 202 -15.48 -2.53 -7.70
CA VAL A 202 -15.42 -1.15 -7.23
C VAL A 202 -16.36 -0.25 -8.03
N ALA A 203 -16.41 -0.40 -9.36
CA ALA A 203 -17.25 0.41 -10.25
C ALA A 203 -18.77 0.31 -9.98
N LYS A 204 -19.22 -0.66 -9.17
CA LYS A 204 -20.64 -0.80 -8.77
C LYS A 204 -21.05 0.17 -7.67
N TYR A 205 -20.08 0.74 -6.97
CA TYR A 205 -20.31 1.56 -5.79
C TYR A 205 -19.94 3.01 -6.08
N ARG A 206 -20.77 3.93 -5.57
CA ARG A 206 -20.46 5.37 -5.58
C ARG A 206 -19.67 5.78 -4.35
N ASP A 207 -19.94 5.15 -3.21
CA ASP A 207 -19.28 5.43 -1.95
C ASP A 207 -17.96 4.64 -1.86
N PRO A 208 -16.82 5.31 -1.61
CA PRO A 208 -15.55 4.67 -1.29
C PRO A 208 -15.60 3.53 -0.31
N ARG A 209 -16.37 3.69 0.76
CA ARG A 209 -16.43 2.76 1.87
C ARG A 209 -17.11 1.48 1.45
N ASP A 210 -18.24 1.60 0.75
CA ASP A 210 -18.97 0.45 0.24
C ASP A 210 -18.12 -0.34 -0.76
N ALA A 211 -17.37 0.37 -1.62
CA ALA A 211 -16.44 -0.25 -2.55
C ALA A 211 -15.33 -1.03 -1.83
N CYS A 212 -14.65 -0.40 -0.87
CA CYS A 212 -13.58 -1.02 -0.10
C CYS A 212 -14.09 -2.21 0.73
N ALA A 213 -15.24 -2.07 1.40
CA ALA A 213 -15.87 -3.13 2.18
C ALA A 213 -16.30 -4.31 1.30
N ALA A 214 -16.82 -4.05 0.10
CA ALA A 214 -17.20 -5.10 -0.84
C ALA A 214 -15.98 -5.91 -1.31
N VAL A 215 -14.90 -5.25 -1.70
CA VAL A 215 -13.66 -5.93 -2.11
C VAL A 215 -13.08 -6.73 -0.93
N ALA A 216 -12.97 -6.13 0.25
CA ALA A 216 -12.47 -6.82 1.45
C ALA A 216 -13.33 -8.03 1.83
N GLY A 217 -14.66 -7.90 1.78
CA GLY A 217 -15.59 -8.97 2.08
C GLY A 217 -15.55 -10.13 1.07
N GLU A 218 -15.39 -9.84 -0.22
CA GLU A 218 -15.23 -10.88 -1.25
C GLU A 218 -13.86 -11.57 -1.14
N THR A 219 -12.79 -10.83 -0.84
CA THR A 219 -11.47 -11.39 -0.52
C THR A 219 -11.56 -12.33 0.68
N TYR A 220 -12.32 -11.97 1.72
CA TYR A 220 -12.53 -12.82 2.91
C TYR A 220 -13.11 -14.19 2.55
N LYS A 221 -14.21 -14.17 1.81
CA LYS A 221 -14.94 -15.38 1.43
C LYS A 221 -14.05 -16.33 0.65
N LYS A 222 -13.23 -15.80 -0.27
CA LYS A 222 -12.29 -16.61 -1.05
C LYS A 222 -11.14 -17.16 -0.23
N CYS A 223 -10.56 -16.37 0.67
CA CYS A 223 -9.52 -16.81 1.59
C CYS A 223 -10.00 -17.96 2.48
N MET A 224 -11.19 -17.81 3.08
CA MET A 224 -11.79 -18.84 3.93
C MET A 224 -12.16 -20.10 3.14
N ALA A 225 -12.71 -19.96 1.93
CA ALA A 225 -13.01 -21.11 1.09
C ALA A 225 -11.74 -21.91 0.77
N GLY A 226 -10.65 -21.25 0.34
CA GLY A 226 -9.38 -21.91 0.05
C GLY A 226 -8.79 -22.68 1.23
N LYS A 227 -8.86 -22.11 2.44
CA LYS A 227 -8.34 -22.72 3.68
C LYS A 227 -9.18 -23.92 4.16
N ILE A 228 -10.48 -23.97 3.83
CA ILE A 228 -11.36 -25.12 4.13
C ILE A 228 -11.02 -26.34 3.25
N TRP A 229 -10.53 -26.13 2.01
CA TRP A 229 -10.13 -27.22 1.12
C TRP A 229 -8.72 -27.74 1.41
N ALA A 230 -7.82 -26.90 1.92
CA ALA A 230 -6.45 -27.32 2.29
C ALA A 230 -6.39 -28.20 3.56
N ASN A 231 -7.46 -28.23 4.36
CA ASN A 231 -7.56 -29.02 5.59
C ASN A 231 -8.43 -30.30 5.44
N ARG A 232 -8.68 -30.78 4.22
CA ARG A 232 -9.31 -32.08 3.95
C ARG A 232 -8.35 -33.08 3.35
#